data_AF-A0A538C2G7-F1
#
_entry.id   AF-A0A538C2G7-F1
#
_cell.length_a   1.000
_cell.length_b   1.000
_cell.length_c   1.000
_cell.angle_alpha   90.00
_cell.angle_beta   90.00
_cell.angle_gamma   90.00
#
_symmetry.space_group_name_H-M   'P 1'
#
loop_
_entity.id
_entity.type
_entity.pdbx_description
1 polymer ?
#
loop_
_entity_poly.entity_id
_entity_poly.type
_entity_poly.pdbx_seq_one_letter_code
_entity_poly.pdbx_strand_id
1 'polypeptide(L)'
;MRRWQLVASLACLTVISSTFALTGATASRRHQRRCLPHGAHTIALNRHVRVYSIPEYVEGARTESPGTYACLRHDARSLALVLTHSRRPRHHLSHITLAGTLVAFVDSQRHFDVRLDVIEVVDVANKRKVLSVSNVGVGGKGPVGAQATDLVVNEHGSVAWIKQISTRQRRGPIVSVSFEVHSATVSTSSAVLDSGKAIVPGSLRLAPGGEVSWVDAGRTLYAPLA
;
A
#
# COMPACT_ATOMS: atom_id res chain seq x y z
N MET A 1 7.90 77.35 -17.87
CA MET A 1 6.69 78.17 -17.64
C MET A 1 5.51 77.24 -17.39
N ARG A 2 4.82 77.47 -16.27
CA ARG A 2 3.66 76.71 -15.78
C ARG A 2 2.42 76.95 -16.64
N ARG A 3 1.61 75.90 -16.88
CA ARG A 3 0.14 76.02 -16.84
C ARG A 3 -0.47 74.77 -16.22
N TRP A 4 -1.16 75.00 -15.11
CA TRP A 4 -2.11 74.13 -14.41
C TRP A 4 -3.51 74.35 -15.00
N GLN A 5 -4.36 73.30 -14.96
CA GLN A 5 -5.82 73.29 -14.66
C GLN A 5 -6.34 71.89 -15.12
N LEU A 6 -6.63 70.92 -14.25
CA LEU A 6 -7.75 70.73 -13.29
C LEU A 6 -9.13 70.49 -13.93
N VAL A 7 -9.90 69.63 -13.23
CA VAL A 7 -11.35 69.34 -13.29
C VAL A 7 -11.72 68.16 -14.22
N ALA A 8 -11.88 66.92 -13.75
CA ALA A 8 -12.88 66.32 -12.84
C ALA A 8 -14.26 66.03 -13.48
N SER A 9 -14.70 64.76 -13.42
CA SER A 9 -16.08 64.25 -13.24
C SER A 9 -16.12 62.75 -13.64
N LEU A 10 -16.16 61.77 -12.73
CA LEU A 10 -17.33 61.18 -12.04
C LEU A 10 -18.43 60.62 -12.96
N ALA A 11 -18.46 59.29 -13.14
CA ALA A 11 -19.67 58.45 -13.35
C ALA A 11 -19.28 56.96 -13.20
N CYS A 12 -19.57 56.32 -12.07
CA CYS A 12 -20.75 55.49 -11.78
C CYS A 12 -20.78 54.07 -12.41
N LEU A 13 -20.76 53.08 -11.50
CA LEU A 13 -21.49 51.80 -11.53
C LEU A 13 -21.12 50.74 -12.58
N THR A 14 -20.50 49.64 -12.15
CA THR A 14 -21.24 48.42 -11.74
C THR A 14 -20.26 47.34 -11.28
N VAL A 15 -20.46 46.88 -10.05
CA VAL A 15 -19.84 45.67 -9.49
C VAL A 15 -20.57 44.48 -10.11
N ILE A 16 -19.95 43.77 -11.04
CA ILE A 16 -20.39 42.42 -11.41
C ILE A 16 -19.54 41.46 -10.59
N SER A 17 -20.05 41.13 -9.41
CA SER A 17 -19.60 40.01 -8.60
C SER A 17 -19.80 38.73 -9.40
N SER A 18 -18.75 38.26 -10.08
CA SER A 18 -18.72 36.94 -10.68
C SER A 18 -18.74 35.90 -9.56
N THR A 19 -19.95 35.57 -9.10
CA THR A 19 -20.23 34.41 -8.25
C THR A 19 -20.08 33.18 -9.12
N PHE A 20 -18.85 32.74 -9.35
CA PHE A 20 -18.60 31.42 -9.91
C PHE A 20 -19.02 30.39 -8.87
N ALA A 21 -20.12 29.74 -9.22
CA ALA A 21 -20.81 28.72 -8.47
C ALA A 21 -19.86 27.66 -7.89
N LEU A 22 -19.92 27.49 -6.57
CA LEU A 22 -19.45 26.30 -5.87
C LEU A 22 -20.34 25.10 -6.22
N THR A 23 -20.26 24.60 -7.46
CA THR A 23 -20.87 23.33 -7.89
C THR A 23 -19.79 22.29 -8.12
N GLY A 24 -19.02 21.96 -7.06
CA GLY A 24 -18.00 20.90 -7.12
C GLY A 24 -17.99 19.95 -5.93
N ALA A 25 -18.67 20.27 -4.83
CA ALA A 25 -18.52 19.53 -3.57
C ALA A 25 -19.36 18.24 -3.47
N THR A 26 -20.39 18.06 -4.29
CA THR A 26 -21.34 16.94 -4.16
C THR A 26 -20.88 15.67 -4.90
N ALA A 27 -20.23 15.80 -6.06
CA ALA A 27 -19.65 14.66 -6.77
C ALA A 27 -18.54 14.01 -5.94
N SER A 28 -17.63 14.82 -5.37
CA SER A 28 -16.54 14.34 -4.51
C SER A 28 -17.05 13.56 -3.29
N ARG A 29 -18.11 14.03 -2.62
CA ARG A 29 -18.72 13.32 -1.48
C ARG A 29 -19.39 11.99 -1.88
N ARG A 30 -20.03 11.91 -3.05
CA ARG A 30 -20.64 10.65 -3.55
C ARG A 30 -19.57 9.59 -3.87
N HIS A 31 -18.47 9.98 -4.53
CA HIS A 31 -17.37 9.04 -4.82
C HIS A 31 -16.65 8.57 -3.54
N GLN A 32 -16.46 9.45 -2.56
CA GLN A 32 -15.88 9.08 -1.27
C GLN A 32 -16.70 8.02 -0.51
N ARG A 33 -18.04 8.08 -0.58
CA ARG A 33 -18.92 7.06 0.03
C ARG A 33 -18.91 5.74 -0.73
N ARG A 34 -18.70 5.75 -2.05
CA ARG A 34 -18.60 4.50 -2.84
C ARG A 34 -17.30 3.73 -2.56
N CYS A 35 -16.18 4.43 -2.34
CA CYS A 35 -14.91 3.81 -1.95
C CYS A 35 -14.79 3.51 -0.44
N LEU A 36 -15.85 3.66 0.34
CA LEU A 36 -15.89 3.25 1.74
C LEU A 36 -17.36 2.98 2.13
N PRO A 37 -17.90 1.80 1.77
CA PRO A 37 -19.26 1.45 2.12
C PRO A 37 -19.46 1.43 3.64
N HIS A 38 -20.71 1.46 4.08
CA HIS A 38 -21.03 1.43 5.51
C HIS A 38 -20.43 0.19 6.19
N GLY A 39 -19.88 0.37 7.40
CA GLY A 39 -19.19 -0.67 8.15
C GLY A 39 -17.78 -1.03 7.67
N ALA A 40 -17.28 -0.41 6.60
CA ALA A 40 -15.92 -0.64 6.13
C ALA A 40 -14.87 0.17 6.92
N HIS A 41 -13.68 -0.41 7.07
CA HIS A 41 -12.53 0.22 7.74
C HIS A 41 -11.42 0.49 6.73
N THR A 42 -10.93 1.73 6.67
CA THR A 42 -9.79 2.07 5.82
C THR A 42 -8.50 1.48 6.40
N ILE A 43 -7.74 0.77 5.57
CA ILE A 43 -6.43 0.18 5.94
C ILE A 43 -5.28 1.05 5.41
N ALA A 44 -5.37 1.48 4.15
CA ALA A 44 -4.36 2.31 3.50
C ALA A 44 -5.02 3.30 2.53
N LEU A 45 -4.40 4.45 2.32
CA LEU A 45 -4.94 5.51 1.46
C LEU A 45 -3.81 6.33 0.82
N ASN A 46 -3.92 6.58 -0.49
CA ASN A 46 -3.15 7.62 -1.17
C ASN A 46 -4.09 8.53 -2.00
N ARG A 47 -3.51 9.34 -2.88
CA ARG A 47 -4.28 10.25 -3.75
C ARG A 47 -5.23 9.52 -4.72
N HIS A 48 -4.89 8.31 -5.15
CA HIS A 48 -5.60 7.56 -6.20
C HIS A 48 -6.41 6.37 -5.69
N VAL A 49 -5.91 5.67 -4.67
CA VAL A 49 -6.44 4.39 -4.19
C VAL A 49 -6.73 4.46 -2.70
N ARG A 50 -7.86 3.86 -2.30
CA ARG A 50 -8.18 3.52 -0.92
C ARG A 50 -8.27 2.01 -0.79
N VAL A 51 -7.56 1.43 0.17
CA VAL A 51 -7.71 0.03 0.58
C VAL A 51 -8.53 -0.02 1.86
N TYR A 52 -9.54 -0.87 1.91
CA TYR A 52 -10.42 -1.03 3.07
C TYR A 52 -10.81 -2.49 3.28
N SER A 53 -11.19 -2.84 4.50
CA SER A 53 -11.81 -4.12 4.84
C SER A 53 -13.29 -3.95 5.15
N ILE A 54 -14.07 -4.95 4.77
CA ILE A 54 -15.45 -5.14 5.22
C ILE A 54 -15.44 -6.36 6.16
N PRO A 55 -15.80 -6.19 7.45
CA PRO A 55 -15.87 -7.29 8.40
C PRO A 55 -17.05 -8.22 8.08
N GLU A 56 -17.00 -9.47 8.54
CA GLU A 56 -18.07 -10.47 8.30
C GLU A 56 -19.42 -10.06 8.91
N TYR A 57 -19.38 -9.27 9.98
CA TYR A 57 -20.58 -8.76 10.63
C TYR A 57 -20.44 -7.25 10.84
N VAL A 58 -21.51 -6.51 10.53
CA VAL A 58 -21.68 -5.09 10.84
C VAL A 58 -22.98 -4.96 11.62
N GLU A 59 -22.90 -4.43 12.84
CA GLU A 59 -24.08 -4.24 13.72
C GLU A 59 -24.92 -5.52 13.93
N GLY A 60 -24.26 -6.69 13.98
CA GLY A 60 -24.92 -7.98 14.14
C GLY A 60 -25.52 -8.58 12.86
N ALA A 61 -25.53 -7.83 11.75
CA ALA A 61 -25.93 -8.34 10.44
C ALA A 61 -24.72 -8.88 9.68
N ARG A 62 -24.87 -10.06 9.06
CA ARG A 62 -23.85 -10.65 8.20
C ARG A 62 -23.72 -9.81 6.92
N THR A 63 -22.49 -9.46 6.56
CA THR A 63 -22.23 -8.73 5.32
C THR A 63 -22.22 -9.70 4.13
N GLU A 64 -22.76 -9.26 2.98
CA GLU A 64 -22.82 -10.11 1.78
C GLU A 64 -21.45 -10.39 1.18
N SER A 65 -20.50 -9.47 1.37
CA SER A 65 -19.19 -9.52 0.71
C SER A 65 -18.05 -9.08 1.65
N PRO A 66 -17.83 -9.71 2.82
CA PRO A 66 -16.65 -9.47 3.63
C PRO A 66 -15.35 -9.79 2.90
N GLY A 67 -14.33 -9.00 3.17
CA GLY A 67 -13.04 -9.09 2.50
C GLY A 67 -12.26 -7.79 2.55
N THR A 68 -11.11 -7.79 1.87
CA THR A 68 -10.28 -6.62 1.67
C THR A 68 -10.39 -6.18 0.21
N TYR A 69 -10.59 -4.88 0.01
CA TYR A 69 -10.85 -4.27 -1.29
C TYR A 69 -9.92 -3.10 -1.53
N ALA A 70 -9.58 -2.86 -2.79
CA ALA A 70 -8.98 -1.62 -3.26
C ALA A 70 -10.00 -0.85 -4.12
N CYS A 71 -10.10 0.46 -3.95
CA CYS A 71 -10.98 1.32 -4.72
C CYS A 71 -10.24 2.52 -5.30
N LEU A 72 -10.44 2.74 -6.60
CA LEU A 72 -9.99 3.94 -7.30
C LEU A 72 -10.89 5.12 -6.93
N ARG A 73 -10.30 6.17 -6.39
CA ARG A 73 -11.04 7.30 -5.83
C ARG A 73 -11.74 8.18 -6.87
N HIS A 74 -11.21 8.24 -8.09
CA HIS A 74 -11.70 9.15 -9.12
C HIS A 74 -12.98 8.65 -9.79
N ASP A 75 -13.15 7.33 -9.96
CA ASP A 75 -14.30 6.72 -10.63
C ASP A 75 -15.10 5.74 -9.75
N ALA A 76 -14.63 5.53 -8.52
CA ALA A 76 -15.21 4.59 -7.55
C ALA A 76 -15.25 3.13 -8.01
N ARG A 77 -14.37 2.71 -8.94
CA ARG A 77 -14.21 1.29 -9.28
C ARG A 77 -13.47 0.57 -8.15
N SER A 78 -14.06 -0.52 -7.67
CA SER A 78 -13.47 -1.40 -6.66
C SER A 78 -13.01 -2.74 -7.25
N LEU A 79 -12.01 -3.32 -6.60
CA LEU A 79 -11.46 -4.64 -6.85
C LEU A 79 -11.30 -5.37 -5.51
N ALA A 80 -11.78 -6.60 -5.42
CA ALA A 80 -11.50 -7.45 -4.28
C ALA A 80 -10.03 -7.89 -4.33
N LEU A 81 -9.28 -7.64 -3.26
CA LEU A 81 -7.92 -8.16 -3.09
C LEU A 81 -7.99 -9.59 -2.51
N VAL A 82 -8.84 -9.78 -1.49
CA VAL A 82 -9.14 -11.07 -0.88
C VAL A 82 -10.59 -11.10 -0.43
N LEU A 83 -11.30 -12.18 -0.73
CA LEU A 83 -12.66 -12.44 -0.23
C LEU A 83 -12.61 -13.41 0.96
N THR A 84 -13.29 -13.07 2.06
CA THR A 84 -13.23 -13.84 3.32
C THR A 84 -13.92 -15.21 3.23
N HIS A 85 -14.77 -15.44 2.21
CA HIS A 85 -15.57 -16.67 2.08
C HIS A 85 -14.85 -17.83 1.38
N SER A 86 -13.61 -17.65 0.92
CA SER A 86 -12.90 -18.73 0.23
C SER A 86 -12.62 -19.87 1.21
N ARG A 87 -13.19 -21.05 0.90
CA ARG A 87 -13.00 -22.28 1.68
C ARG A 87 -11.56 -22.80 1.48
N ARG A 88 -10.63 -22.26 2.26
CA ARG A 88 -9.19 -22.60 2.26
C ARG A 88 -8.46 -22.26 0.93
N PRO A 89 -7.17 -21.88 0.97
CA PRO A 89 -6.40 -21.50 2.16
C PRO A 89 -6.99 -20.27 2.86
N ARG A 90 -6.70 -20.12 4.16
CA ARG A 90 -7.07 -18.87 4.85
C ARG A 90 -6.04 -17.82 4.45
N HIS A 91 -6.51 -16.76 3.82
CA HIS A 91 -5.71 -15.62 3.42
C HIS A 91 -5.70 -14.58 4.54
N HIS A 92 -4.54 -13.96 4.75
CA HIS A 92 -4.39 -12.84 5.67
C HIS A 92 -3.46 -11.82 5.04
N LEU A 93 -4.00 -10.64 4.74
CA LEU A 93 -3.22 -9.57 4.12
C LEU A 93 -2.52 -8.73 5.18
N SER A 94 -1.23 -8.48 4.98
CA SER A 94 -0.41 -7.60 5.80
C SER A 94 0.50 -6.71 4.95
N HIS A 95 1.18 -5.75 5.59
CA HIS A 95 2.13 -4.83 4.97
C HIS A 95 1.62 -4.17 3.68
N ILE A 96 0.38 -3.66 3.71
CA ILE A 96 -0.24 -3.02 2.54
C ILE A 96 0.43 -1.66 2.28
N THR A 97 0.97 -1.47 1.08
CA THR A 97 1.62 -0.24 0.63
C THR A 97 1.10 0.19 -0.74
N LEU A 98 1.20 1.49 -1.05
CA LEU A 98 0.55 2.11 -2.20
C LEU A 98 1.52 3.00 -2.98
N ALA A 99 1.50 2.89 -4.31
CA ALA A 99 2.17 3.82 -5.21
C ALA A 99 1.34 4.03 -6.48
N GLY A 100 0.99 5.27 -6.81
CA GLY A 100 0.09 5.52 -7.93
C GLY A 100 -1.25 4.78 -7.76
N THR A 101 -1.61 3.99 -8.77
CA THR A 101 -2.79 3.09 -8.77
C THR A 101 -2.46 1.66 -8.34
N LEU A 102 -1.24 1.41 -7.89
CA LEU A 102 -0.75 0.09 -7.48
C LEU A 102 -0.96 -0.10 -5.98
N VAL A 103 -1.31 -1.34 -5.63
CA VAL A 103 -1.35 -1.83 -4.25
C VAL A 103 -0.41 -3.01 -4.17
N ALA A 104 0.58 -2.95 -3.27
CA ALA A 104 1.37 -4.12 -2.91
C ALA A 104 1.01 -4.57 -1.50
N PHE A 105 0.98 -5.88 -1.28
CA PHE A 105 0.67 -6.47 0.02
C PHE A 105 1.32 -7.84 0.15
N VAL A 106 1.47 -8.29 1.39
CA VAL A 106 1.83 -9.67 1.71
C VAL A 106 0.55 -10.46 1.96
N ASP A 107 0.30 -11.51 1.18
CA ASP A 107 -0.73 -12.50 1.42
C ASP A 107 -0.15 -13.72 2.13
N SER A 108 -0.47 -13.86 3.42
CA SER A 108 -0.17 -15.05 4.21
C SER A 108 -1.24 -16.12 3.97
N GLN A 109 -0.88 -17.15 3.22
CA GLN A 109 -1.75 -18.27 2.89
C GLN A 109 -1.48 -19.44 3.85
N ARG A 110 -2.46 -19.79 4.68
CA ARG A 110 -2.35 -20.95 5.57
C ARG A 110 -2.90 -22.22 4.91
N HIS A 111 -2.00 -23.17 4.67
CA HIS A 111 -2.28 -24.53 4.19
C HIS A 111 -1.95 -25.52 5.31
N PHE A 112 -2.98 -26.08 5.95
CA PHE A 112 -2.81 -26.98 7.10
C PHE A 112 -1.94 -26.34 8.19
N ASP A 113 -0.76 -26.91 8.46
CA ASP A 113 0.22 -26.47 9.46
C ASP A 113 1.32 -25.55 8.89
N VAL A 114 1.22 -25.19 7.60
CA VAL A 114 2.21 -24.35 6.90
C VAL A 114 1.59 -23.00 6.54
N ARG A 115 2.32 -21.92 6.84
CA ARG A 115 2.06 -20.57 6.35
C ARG A 115 3.05 -20.29 5.23
N LEU A 116 2.55 -19.85 4.08
CA LEU A 116 3.37 -19.33 2.98
C LEU A 116 2.99 -17.87 2.78
N ASP A 117 4.00 -17.01 2.72
CA ASP A 117 3.80 -15.59 2.47
C ASP A 117 4.18 -15.30 1.01
N VAL A 118 3.28 -14.63 0.29
CA VAL A 118 3.44 -14.20 -1.10
C VAL A 118 3.29 -12.68 -1.15
N ILE A 119 4.21 -11.97 -1.80
CA ILE A 119 3.98 -10.56 -2.12
C ILE A 119 3.22 -10.50 -3.44
N GLU A 120 2.14 -9.76 -3.45
CA GLU A 120 1.39 -9.46 -4.68
C GLU A 120 1.37 -7.96 -4.91
N VAL A 121 1.48 -7.57 -6.18
CA VAL A 121 1.26 -6.20 -6.63
C VAL A 121 0.11 -6.22 -7.63
N VAL A 122 -0.88 -5.38 -7.36
CA VAL A 122 -2.10 -5.28 -8.15
C VAL A 122 -2.26 -3.85 -8.65
N ASP A 123 -2.44 -3.72 -9.96
CA ASP A 123 -2.85 -2.48 -10.59
C ASP A 123 -4.38 -2.37 -10.55
N VAL A 124 -4.87 -1.48 -9.68
CA VAL A 124 -6.30 -1.30 -9.44
C VAL A 124 -6.97 -0.64 -10.64
N ALA A 125 -6.26 0.22 -11.39
CA ALA A 125 -6.78 0.90 -12.57
C ALA A 125 -7.09 -0.10 -13.69
N ASN A 126 -6.20 -1.05 -13.90
CA ASN A 126 -6.29 -2.06 -14.95
C ASN A 126 -6.85 -3.41 -14.46
N LYS A 127 -7.21 -3.52 -13.17
CA LYS A 127 -7.73 -4.74 -12.52
C LYS A 127 -6.89 -5.99 -12.79
N ARG A 128 -5.56 -5.86 -12.74
CA ARG A 128 -4.64 -6.96 -13.03
C ARG A 128 -3.54 -7.07 -11.99
N LYS A 129 -3.09 -8.29 -11.72
CA LYS A 129 -1.86 -8.54 -10.99
C LYS A 129 -0.67 -8.22 -11.89
N VAL A 130 0.26 -7.41 -11.40
CA VAL A 130 1.47 -7.00 -12.15
C VAL A 130 2.72 -7.74 -11.69
N LEU A 131 2.77 -8.16 -10.43
CA LEU A 131 3.88 -8.91 -9.86
C LEU A 131 3.38 -9.89 -8.79
N SER A 132 4.02 -11.05 -8.70
CA SER A 132 3.79 -12.05 -7.65
C SER A 132 5.14 -12.64 -7.25
N VAL A 133 5.55 -12.44 -6.00
CA VAL A 133 6.79 -13.00 -5.45
C VAL A 133 6.43 -14.07 -4.43
N SER A 134 6.80 -15.32 -4.73
CA SER A 134 6.60 -16.45 -3.83
C SER A 134 7.77 -16.63 -2.87
N ASN A 135 7.61 -17.43 -1.82
CA ASN A 135 8.67 -17.77 -0.85
C ASN A 135 9.24 -16.56 -0.07
N VAL A 136 8.42 -15.51 0.10
CA VAL A 136 8.76 -14.32 0.88
C VAL A 136 8.91 -14.68 2.35
N GLY A 137 8.01 -15.54 2.83
CA GLY A 137 8.00 -16.06 4.19
C GLY A 137 7.48 -17.48 4.24
N VAL A 138 7.93 -18.21 5.25
CA VAL A 138 7.46 -19.57 5.55
C VAL A 138 7.33 -19.72 7.06
N GLY A 139 6.21 -20.25 7.52
CA GLY A 139 5.96 -20.54 8.92
C GLY A 139 5.42 -21.96 9.09
N GLY A 140 5.73 -22.61 10.21
CA GLY A 140 5.25 -23.95 10.53
C GLY A 140 6.06 -24.61 11.64
N LYS A 141 6.00 -25.95 11.71
CA LYS A 141 6.73 -26.77 12.70
C LYS A 141 8.24 -26.95 12.38
N GLY A 142 8.72 -26.37 11.30
CA GLY A 142 10.12 -26.46 10.88
C GLY A 142 11.09 -25.67 11.77
N PRO A 143 12.40 -25.96 11.68
CA PRO A 143 13.43 -25.26 12.47
C PRO A 143 13.72 -23.84 11.96
N VAL A 144 13.31 -23.51 10.73
CA VAL A 144 13.50 -22.19 10.14
C VAL A 144 12.14 -21.60 9.81
N GLY A 145 11.92 -20.36 10.22
CA GLY A 145 10.79 -19.54 9.82
C GLY A 145 11.28 -18.27 9.14
N ALA A 146 10.47 -17.73 8.24
CA ALA A 146 10.71 -16.44 7.62
C ALA A 146 9.41 -15.65 7.48
N GLN A 147 9.52 -14.32 7.52
CA GLN A 147 8.41 -13.41 7.28
C GLN A 147 8.93 -12.05 6.79
N ALA A 148 8.11 -11.35 6.02
CA ALA A 148 8.38 -9.94 5.73
C ALA A 148 8.14 -9.09 6.99
N THR A 149 8.97 -8.08 7.22
CA THR A 149 8.76 -7.05 8.25
C THR A 149 8.34 -5.72 7.65
N ASP A 150 8.72 -5.49 6.40
CA ASP A 150 8.52 -4.26 5.66
C ASP A 150 8.19 -4.57 4.21
N LEU A 151 7.42 -3.69 3.56
CA LEU A 151 7.17 -3.75 2.12
C LEU A 151 7.03 -2.33 1.57
N VAL A 152 7.73 -2.06 0.49
CA VAL A 152 7.57 -0.83 -0.31
C VAL A 152 7.36 -1.20 -1.78
N VAL A 153 6.64 -0.34 -2.50
CA VAL A 153 6.37 -0.49 -3.94
C VAL A 153 6.56 0.85 -4.64
N ASN A 154 7.24 0.88 -5.78
CA ASN A 154 7.38 2.10 -6.59
C ASN A 154 6.21 2.25 -7.59
N GLU A 155 6.15 3.36 -8.33
CA GLU A 155 5.09 3.60 -9.32
C GLU A 155 5.17 2.69 -10.56
N HIS A 156 6.27 1.95 -10.76
CA HIS A 156 6.45 0.98 -11.84
C HIS A 156 6.02 -0.44 -11.45
N GLY A 157 5.68 -0.68 -10.18
CA GLY A 157 5.25 -1.97 -9.65
C GLY A 157 6.37 -2.88 -9.16
N SER A 158 7.59 -2.35 -9.07
CA SER A 158 8.70 -3.03 -8.41
C SER A 158 8.60 -2.87 -6.90
N VAL A 159 9.03 -3.90 -6.18
CA VAL A 159 8.91 -3.99 -4.72
C VAL A 159 10.24 -4.25 -4.07
N ALA A 160 10.38 -3.76 -2.84
CA ALA A 160 11.44 -4.18 -1.94
C ALA A 160 10.83 -4.54 -0.58
N TRP A 161 11.44 -5.49 0.10
CA TRP A 161 11.00 -5.94 1.42
C TRP A 161 12.18 -6.34 2.29
N ILE A 162 12.00 -6.23 3.61
CA ILE A 162 12.92 -6.83 4.57
C ILE A 162 12.33 -8.18 4.99
N LYS A 163 13.10 -9.24 4.83
CA LYS A 163 12.77 -10.61 5.24
C LYS A 163 13.51 -10.92 6.53
N GLN A 164 12.75 -11.13 7.62
CA GLN A 164 13.29 -11.69 8.84
C GLN A 164 13.34 -13.21 8.73
N ILE A 165 14.51 -13.79 9.00
CA ILE A 165 14.73 -15.23 9.09
C ILE A 165 14.98 -15.55 10.56
N SER A 166 14.27 -16.53 11.09
CA SER A 166 14.39 -16.96 12.48
C SER A 166 14.63 -18.46 12.53
N THR A 167 15.73 -18.86 13.16
CA THR A 167 16.06 -20.27 13.37
C THR A 167 15.75 -20.64 14.81
N ARG A 168 15.16 -21.82 15.00
CA ARG A 168 14.79 -22.41 16.29
C ARG A 168 15.53 -23.72 16.49
N GLN A 169 15.87 -24.02 17.74
CA GLN A 169 16.22 -25.38 18.12
C GLN A 169 14.98 -26.27 17.96
N ARG A 170 15.14 -27.57 17.70
CA ARG A 170 14.02 -28.49 17.43
C ARG A 170 12.99 -28.44 18.59
N ARG A 171 11.81 -27.85 18.34
CA ARG A 171 10.75 -27.55 19.34
C ARG A 171 11.19 -26.62 20.50
N GLY A 172 12.28 -25.88 20.34
CA GLY A 172 12.84 -24.95 21.32
C GLY A 172 12.65 -23.48 20.94
N PRO A 173 13.27 -22.55 21.70
CA PRO A 173 13.20 -21.12 21.44
C PRO A 173 13.89 -20.72 20.13
N ILE A 174 13.67 -19.49 19.71
CA ILE A 174 14.44 -18.86 18.63
C ILE A 174 15.88 -18.70 19.11
N VAL A 175 16.83 -19.26 18.36
CA VAL A 175 18.27 -19.24 18.68
C VAL A 175 19.04 -18.24 17.82
N SER A 176 18.50 -17.87 16.66
CA SER A 176 19.08 -16.81 15.84
C SER A 176 18.01 -16.08 15.03
N VAL A 177 18.27 -14.80 14.81
CA VAL A 177 17.53 -13.96 13.88
C VAL A 177 18.56 -13.31 12.96
N SER A 178 18.25 -13.30 11.67
CA SER A 178 18.95 -12.53 10.64
C SER A 178 17.93 -11.90 9.72
N PHE A 179 18.37 -10.91 8.96
CA PHE A 179 17.52 -10.20 8.01
C PHE A 179 18.18 -10.19 6.64
N GLU A 180 17.34 -10.12 5.63
CA GLU A 180 17.75 -9.92 4.24
C GLU A 180 16.89 -8.80 3.66
N VAL A 181 17.49 -7.87 2.95
CA VAL A 181 16.76 -6.90 2.12
C VAL A 181 16.69 -7.47 0.71
N HIS A 182 15.47 -7.54 0.19
CA HIS A 182 15.21 -8.08 -1.15
C HIS A 182 14.55 -7.03 -2.03
N SER A 183 14.67 -7.21 -3.33
CA SER A 183 13.89 -6.50 -4.34
C SER A 183 13.38 -7.46 -5.41
N ALA A 184 12.30 -7.07 -6.10
CA ALA A 184 11.81 -7.74 -7.28
C ALA A 184 11.17 -6.72 -8.22
N THR A 185 11.34 -6.94 -9.52
CA THR A 185 10.78 -6.09 -10.57
C THR A 185 9.77 -6.91 -11.38
N VAL A 186 8.97 -6.24 -12.21
CA VAL A 186 8.00 -6.93 -13.09
C VAL A 186 8.70 -7.85 -14.12
N SER A 187 9.95 -7.54 -14.49
CA SER A 187 10.69 -8.25 -15.55
C SER A 187 11.74 -9.24 -15.03
N THR A 188 12.16 -9.13 -13.77
CA THR A 188 13.28 -9.92 -13.22
C THR A 188 12.85 -10.78 -12.03
N SER A 189 13.63 -11.84 -11.77
CA SER A 189 13.53 -12.57 -10.51
C SER A 189 13.88 -11.68 -9.32
N SER A 190 13.50 -12.14 -8.12
CA SER A 190 13.89 -11.50 -6.86
C SER A 190 15.42 -11.51 -6.68
N ALA A 191 15.97 -10.43 -6.14
CA ALA A 191 17.39 -10.29 -5.80
C ALA A 191 17.57 -9.89 -4.33
N VAL A 192 18.61 -10.43 -3.69
CA VAL A 192 19.06 -9.98 -2.36
C VAL A 192 19.93 -8.75 -2.55
N LEU A 193 19.56 -7.65 -1.88
CA LEU A 193 20.30 -6.39 -1.88
C LEU A 193 21.29 -6.32 -0.72
N ASP A 194 20.93 -6.88 0.43
CA ASP A 194 21.74 -6.87 1.65
C ASP A 194 21.33 -8.03 2.58
N SER A 195 22.23 -8.44 3.47
CA SER A 195 21.98 -9.49 4.45
C SER A 195 22.82 -9.28 5.71
N GLY A 196 22.18 -9.34 6.87
CA GLY A 196 22.87 -9.07 8.12
C GLY A 196 21.97 -9.19 9.35
N LYS A 197 22.59 -9.27 10.52
CA LYS A 197 21.87 -9.23 11.81
C LYS A 197 21.60 -7.81 12.29
N ALA A 198 22.32 -6.83 11.75
CA ALA A 198 22.26 -5.43 12.16
C ALA A 198 21.29 -4.59 11.31
N ILE A 199 20.67 -5.19 10.29
CA ILE A 199 19.57 -4.59 9.53
C ILE A 199 18.40 -4.36 10.48
N VAL A 200 17.88 -3.13 10.48
CA VAL A 200 16.79 -2.72 11.37
C VAL A 200 15.44 -3.01 10.69
N PRO A 201 14.61 -3.93 11.23
CA PRO A 201 13.25 -4.10 10.73
C PRO A 201 12.44 -2.82 10.97
N GLY A 202 11.51 -2.50 10.08
CA GLY A 202 10.77 -1.24 10.12
C GLY A 202 11.48 -0.09 9.41
N SER A 203 12.72 -0.25 8.93
CA SER A 203 13.53 0.85 8.38
C SER A 203 13.41 1.06 6.87
N LEU A 204 12.76 0.13 6.15
CA LEU A 204 12.72 0.17 4.68
C LEU A 204 11.84 1.32 4.16
N ARG A 205 12.37 2.18 3.30
CA ARG A 205 11.64 3.31 2.71
C ARG A 205 11.96 3.46 1.22
N LEU A 206 11.01 4.03 0.48
CA LEU A 206 11.32 4.58 -0.85
C LEU A 206 12.12 5.87 -0.66
N ALA A 207 13.22 5.99 -1.39
CA ALA A 207 14.01 7.19 -1.50
C ALA A 207 13.68 7.93 -2.82
N PRO A 208 13.93 9.25 -2.89
CA PRO A 208 13.83 9.98 -4.14
C PRO A 208 14.66 9.34 -5.26
N GLY A 209 14.21 9.46 -6.51
CA GLY A 209 14.98 8.95 -7.66
C GLY A 209 14.76 7.48 -8.00
N GLY A 210 13.79 6.80 -7.35
CA GLY A 210 13.51 5.38 -7.64
C GLY A 210 14.42 4.41 -6.89
N GLU A 211 15.03 4.87 -5.79
CA GLU A 211 15.83 4.03 -4.90
C GLU A 211 15.00 3.52 -3.72
N VAL A 212 15.51 2.48 -3.07
CA VAL A 212 15.08 2.01 -1.77
C VAL A 212 16.20 2.25 -0.76
N SER A 213 15.84 2.63 0.46
CA SER A 213 16.77 2.79 1.58
C SER A 213 16.37 1.96 2.80
N TRP A 214 17.36 1.53 3.57
CA TRP A 214 17.19 0.81 4.84
C TRP A 214 18.35 1.13 5.78
N VAL A 215 18.23 0.75 7.05
CA VAL A 215 19.29 0.94 8.05
C VAL A 215 19.96 -0.40 8.34
N ASP A 216 21.29 -0.46 8.21
CA ASP A 216 22.15 -1.56 8.65
C ASP A 216 23.32 -1.03 9.50
N ALA A 217 23.52 -1.63 10.68
CA ALA A 217 24.54 -1.23 11.65
C ALA A 217 24.56 0.29 11.95
N GLY A 218 23.39 0.92 12.01
CA GLY A 218 23.22 2.35 12.26
C GLY A 218 23.50 3.26 11.05
N ARG A 219 23.80 2.71 9.87
CA ARG A 219 24.01 3.45 8.64
C ARG A 219 22.83 3.27 7.69
N THR A 220 22.42 4.35 7.04
CA THR A 220 21.43 4.25 5.96
C THR A 220 22.14 3.81 4.68
N LEU A 221 21.68 2.70 4.10
CA LEU A 221 22.10 2.17 2.82
C LEU A 221 21.04 2.44 1.76
N TYR A 222 21.45 2.38 0.49
CA TYR A 222 20.59 2.66 -0.66
C TYR A 222 20.87 1.65 -1.75
N ALA A 223 19.83 1.31 -2.51
CA ALA A 223 19.97 0.56 -3.76
C ALA A 223 18.90 1.02 -4.77
N PRO A 224 19.19 0.93 -6.07
CA PRO A 224 18.17 1.14 -7.10
C PRO A 224 17.00 0.16 -6.93
N LEU A 225 15.79 0.66 -7.07
CA LEU A 225 14.57 -0.14 -7.18
C LEU A 225 14.02 0.06 -8.60
N ALA A 226 14.64 -0.63 -9.56
CA ALA A 226 14.30 -0.60 -10.98
C ALA A 226 12.86 -1.07 -11.21
#